data_AF-A0A401ZCB8-F1
#
_entry.id   AF-A0A401ZCB8-F1
#
_cell.length_a   1.000
_cell.length_b   1.000
_cell.length_c   1.000
_cell.angle_alpha   90.00
_cell.angle_beta   90.00
_cell.angle_gamma   90.00
#
_symmetry.space_group_name_H-M   'P 1'
#
loop_
_entity.id
_entity.type
_entity.pdbx_description
1 polymer ?
#
loop_
_entity_poly.entity_id
_entity_poly.type
_entity_poly.pdbx_seq_one_letter_code
_entity_poly.pdbx_strand_id
1 'polypeptide(L)'
;MSIHYVLRGKTQVQDVEREGTLSDEQLVGVKTSQDTALINVAIRALRTQGIEAEWQECVLDGDAAGARTYTFYKKRWTQQKTR
;
A
#
# COMPACT_ATOMS: atom_id res chain seq x y z
N MET A 1 -6.29 -10.34 -11.23
CA MET A 1 -6.77 -9.87 -9.92
C MET A 1 -6.27 -8.45 -9.73
N SER A 2 -7.16 -7.49 -9.50
CA SER A 2 -6.76 -6.10 -9.24
C SER A 2 -6.79 -5.82 -7.75
N ILE A 3 -5.77 -5.11 -7.26
CA ILE A 3 -5.73 -4.65 -5.87
C ILE A 3 -5.59 -3.15 -5.90
N HIS A 4 -6.64 -2.45 -5.49
CA HIS A 4 -6.60 -1.02 -5.30
C HIS A 4 -5.86 -0.71 -4.00
N TYR A 5 -5.03 0.33 -4.01
CA TYR A 5 -4.36 0.80 -2.81
C TYR A 5 -4.51 2.31 -2.68
N VAL A 6 -4.55 2.77 -1.43
CA VAL A 6 -4.41 4.18 -1.07
C VAL A 6 -3.31 4.28 -0.04
N LEU A 7 -2.22 4.97 -0.36
CA LEU A 7 -1.08 5.22 0.50
C LEU A 7 -1.14 6.66 0.99
N ARG A 8 -1.07 6.84 2.30
CA ARG A 8 -1.01 8.15 2.96
C ARG A 8 0.28 8.29 3.72
N GLY A 9 0.90 9.44 3.60
CA GLY A 9 2.20 9.71 4.20
C GLY A 9 2.54 11.17 4.17
N LYS A 10 3.83 11.45 4.35
CA LYS A 10 4.36 12.82 4.33
C LYS A 10 5.55 12.95 3.39
N THR A 11 5.59 14.04 2.65
CA THR A 11 6.73 14.49 1.84
C THR A 11 7.26 15.79 2.41
N GLN A 12 8.43 15.75 3.08
CA GLN A 12 9.07 16.88 3.77
C GLN A 12 8.19 17.61 4.81
N VAL A 13 7.18 18.36 4.37
CA VAL A 13 6.29 19.18 5.19
C VAL A 13 4.81 19.03 4.80
N GLN A 14 4.49 18.30 3.73
CA GLN A 14 3.13 18.17 3.20
C GLN A 14 2.62 16.74 3.37
N ASP A 15 1.37 16.61 3.84
CA ASP A 15 0.64 15.35 3.79
C ASP A 15 0.36 15.00 2.32
N VAL A 16 0.71 13.77 1.96
CA VAL A 16 0.51 13.24 0.61
C VAL A 16 -0.37 12.00 0.67
N GLU A 17 -1.32 11.96 -0.25
CA GLU A 17 -2.12 10.78 -0.55
C GLU A 17 -1.86 10.37 -2.00
N ARG A 18 -1.63 9.08 -2.20
CA ARG A 18 -1.46 8.47 -3.51
C ARG A 18 -2.23 7.17 -3.57
N GLU A 19 -3.07 7.08 -4.57
CA GLU A 19 -3.81 5.86 -4.89
C GLU A 19 -3.33 5.26 -6.20
N GLY A 20 -3.66 3.99 -6.39
CA GLY A 20 -3.36 3.26 -7.61
C GLY A 20 -3.90 1.85 -7.57
N THR A 21 -3.67 1.12 -8.65
CA THR A 21 -4.08 -0.28 -8.76
C THR A 21 -2.87 -1.12 -9.12
N LEU A 22 -2.68 -2.22 -8.39
CA LEU A 22 -1.71 -3.24 -8.71
C LEU A 22 -2.31 -4.20 -9.73
N SER A 23 -1.67 -4.31 -10.90
CA SER A 23 -2.01 -5.29 -11.93
C SER A 23 -1.30 -6.63 -11.70
N ASP A 24 -1.80 -7.69 -12.32
CA ASP A 24 -1.19 -9.03 -12.20
C ASP A 24 0.28 -9.06 -12.60
N GLU A 25 0.68 -8.23 -13.59
CA GLU A 25 2.08 -8.09 -14.03
C GLU A 25 3.00 -7.55 -12.92
N GLN A 26 2.50 -6.60 -12.12
CA GLN A 26 3.25 -6.05 -10.97
C GLN A 26 3.27 -7.02 -9.79
N LEU A 27 2.37 -8.00 -9.78
CA LEU A 27 2.25 -9.01 -8.74
C LEU A 27 2.97 -10.32 -9.08
N VAL A 28 3.64 -10.41 -10.23
CA VAL A 28 4.43 -11.59 -10.61
C VAL A 28 5.53 -11.87 -9.58
N GLY A 29 5.52 -13.06 -9.00
CA GLY A 29 6.47 -13.47 -7.95
C GLY A 29 6.19 -12.85 -6.57
N VAL A 30 5.11 -12.08 -6.43
CA VAL A 30 4.69 -11.49 -5.15
C VAL A 30 3.73 -12.44 -4.45
N LYS A 31 3.95 -12.65 -3.15
CA LYS A 31 3.03 -13.44 -2.33
C LYS A 31 1.78 -12.62 -2.04
N THR A 32 0.79 -12.69 -2.94
CA THR A 32 -0.48 -11.94 -2.84
C THR A 32 -1.32 -12.29 -1.61
N SER A 33 -1.09 -13.46 -0.99
CA SER A 33 -1.69 -13.82 0.30
C SER A 33 -1.12 -13.02 1.48
N GLN A 34 -0.06 -12.25 1.27
CA GLN A 34 0.60 -11.44 2.29
C GLN A 34 0.41 -9.97 1.96
N ASP A 35 -0.52 -9.33 2.66
CA ASP A 35 -0.90 -7.94 2.43
C ASP A 35 0.30 -6.98 2.48
N THR A 36 1.24 -7.22 3.41
CA THR A 36 2.46 -6.40 3.50
C THR A 36 3.37 -6.50 2.28
N ALA A 37 3.32 -7.60 1.53
CA ALA A 37 4.03 -7.72 0.26
C ALA A 37 3.38 -6.83 -0.81
N LEU A 38 2.05 -6.77 -0.84
CA LEU A 38 1.30 -5.89 -1.75
C LEU A 38 1.60 -4.41 -1.48
N ILE A 39 1.62 -4.00 -0.20
CA ILE A 39 1.98 -2.62 0.19
C ILE A 39 3.40 -2.28 -0.31
N ASN A 40 4.35 -3.21 -0.17
CA ASN A 40 5.72 -2.99 -0.64
C ASN A 40 5.79 -2.83 -2.18
N VAL A 41 4.96 -3.56 -2.93
CA VAL A 41 4.87 -3.40 -4.38
C VAL A 41 4.31 -2.03 -4.74
N ALA A 42 3.23 -1.59 -4.09
CA ALA A 42 2.65 -0.26 -4.30
C ALA A 42 3.67 0.85 -4.03
N ILE A 43 4.39 0.78 -2.92
CA ILE A 43 5.46 1.74 -2.58
C ILE A 43 6.56 1.73 -3.65
N ARG A 44 6.98 0.55 -4.12
CA ARG A 44 7.99 0.43 -5.18
C ARG A 44 7.50 1.03 -6.49
N ALA A 45 6.24 0.80 -6.87
CA ALA A 45 5.64 1.37 -8.07
C ALA A 45 5.64 2.91 -8.02
N LEU A 46 5.19 3.49 -6.91
CA LEU A 46 5.26 4.95 -6.69
C LEU A 46 6.70 5.47 -6.77
N ARG A 47 7.65 4.75 -6.17
CA ARG A 47 9.07 5.11 -6.25
C ARG A 47 9.61 5.10 -7.68
N THR A 48 9.22 4.13 -8.51
CA THR A 48 9.61 4.09 -9.93
C THR A 48 9.00 5.26 -10.74
N GLN A 49 7.91 5.85 -10.26
CA GLN A 49 7.31 7.05 -10.83
C GLN A 49 7.94 8.35 -10.27
N GLY A 50 8.98 8.24 -9.44
CA GLY A 50 9.65 9.39 -8.80
C GLY A 50 8.92 9.94 -7.58
N ILE A 51 7.93 9.21 -7.05
CA ILE A 51 7.17 9.61 -5.86
C ILE A 51 7.80 8.94 -4.64
N GLU A 52 8.56 9.70 -3.87
CA GLU A 52 9.13 9.27 -2.60
C GLU A 52 8.46 10.02 -1.45
N ALA A 53 7.87 9.27 -0.51
CA ALA A 53 7.24 9.80 0.69
C ALA A 53 7.47 8.86 1.88
N GLU A 54 7.36 9.41 3.09
CA GLU A 54 7.29 8.63 4.31
C GLU A 54 5.86 8.14 4.52
N TRP A 55 5.57 6.93 4.04
CA TRP A 55 4.25 6.31 4.13
C TRP A 55 3.94 5.87 5.57
N GLN A 56 2.77 6.26 6.06
CA GLN A 56 2.32 6.02 7.43
C GLN A 56 1.06 5.15 7.49
N GLU A 57 0.21 5.23 6.46
CA GLU A 57 -1.01 4.43 6.34
C GLU A 57 -1.16 3.90 4.92
N CYS A 58 -1.72 2.70 4.80
CA CYS A 58 -2.08 2.09 3.53
C CYS A 58 -3.44 1.41 3.65
N VAL A 59 -4.37 1.74 2.77
CA VAL A 59 -5.60 0.98 2.59
C VAL A 59 -5.41 0.08 1.38
N LEU A 60 -5.63 -1.21 1.54
CA LEU A 60 -5.70 -2.16 0.44
C LEU A 60 -7.16 -2.56 0.25
N ASP A 61 -7.69 -2.37 -0.95
CA ASP A 61 -9.00 -2.85 -1.33
C ASP A 61 -8.87 -3.89 -2.43
N GLY A 62 -9.29 -5.11 -2.11
CA GLY A 62 -9.26 -6.24 -3.01
C GLY A 62 -10.66 -6.81 -3.16
N ASP A 63 -11.03 -7.18 -4.39
CA ASP A 63 -12.37 -7.60 -4.83
C ASP A 63 -13.12 -8.56 -3.88
N ALA A 64 -12.40 -9.41 -3.13
CA ALA A 64 -13.00 -10.49 -2.36
C ALA A 64 -13.05 -10.25 -0.83
N ALA A 65 -12.33 -9.27 -0.29
CA ALA A 65 -12.09 -9.17 1.15
C ALA A 65 -12.44 -7.82 1.78
N GLY A 66 -12.91 -6.86 0.97
CA GLY A 66 -13.16 -5.48 1.38
C GLY A 66 -11.89 -4.72 1.72
N ALA A 67 -12.03 -3.41 1.90
CA ALA A 67 -10.93 -2.53 2.23
C ALA A 67 -10.33 -2.86 3.61
N ARG A 68 -9.02 -3.09 3.64
CA ARG A 68 -8.21 -3.33 4.85
C ARG A 68 -7.25 -2.17 5.03
N THR A 69 -7.32 -1.54 6.19
CA THR A 69 -6.40 -0.45 6.56
C THR A 69 -5.19 -1.01 7.31
N TYR A 70 -4.01 -0.51 6.97
CA TYR A 70 -2.73 -0.82 7.60
C TYR A 70 -2.05 0.47 8.03
N THR A 71 -1.39 0.43 9.18
CA THR A 71 -0.56 1.53 9.67
C THR A 71 0.88 1.08 9.80
N PHE A 72 1.82 1.97 9.50
CA PHE A 72 3.23 1.72 9.61
C PHE A 72 3.71 2.16 11.00
N TYR A 73 4.07 1.19 11.84
CA TYR A 73 4.53 1.42 13.20
C TYR A 73 5.72 0.53 13.54
N LYS A 74 6.74 1.08 14.22
CA LYS A 74 7.98 0.37 14.57
C LYS A 74 8.61 -0.38 13.39
N LYS A 75 8.68 0.28 12.23
CA LYS A 75 9.24 -0.25 10.96
C LYS A 75 8.47 -1.46 10.39
N ARG A 76 7.19 -1.65 10.77
CA ARG A 76 6.35 -2.75 10.28
C ARG A 76 4.93 -2.25 9.95
N TRP A 77 4.39 -2.77 8.85
CA TRP A 77 2.98 -2.60 8.51
C TRP A 77 2.12 -3.52 9.38
N THR A 78 1.13 -2.94 10.05
CA THR A 78 0.20 -3.67 10.93
C THR A 78 -1.23 -3.40 10.47
N GLN A 79 -2.03 -4.45 10.29
CA GLN A 79 -3.44 -4.29 9.95
C GLN A 79 -4.19 -3.64 11.12
N GLN A 80 -4.89 -2.55 10.86
CA GLN A 80 -5.81 -1.96 11.79
C GLN A 80 -7.08 -2.81 11.81
N LYS A 81 -7.34 -3.47 12.94
CA LYS A 81 -8.61 -4.14 13.16
C LYS A 81 -9.64 -3.08 13.51
N THR A 82 -10.52 -2.75 12.59
CA THR A 82 -11.76 -2.04 12.92
C THR A 82 -12.52 -2.90 13.93
N ARG A 83 -12.81 -2.33 15.09
CA ARG A 83 -13.37 -3.03 16.25
C ARG A 83 -14.88 -3.09 16.18
#